data_AF-A0A4Y2TCX1-F1
#
_entry.id   AF-A0A4Y2TCX1-F1
#
_cell.length_a   1.000
_cell.length_b   1.000
_cell.length_c   1.000
_cell.angle_alpha   90.00
_cell.angle_beta   90.00
_cell.angle_gamma   90.00
#
_symmetry.space_group_name_H-M   'P 1'
#
loop_
_entity.id
_entity.type
_entity.pdbx_description
1 polymer ?
#
loop_
_entity_poly.entity_id
_entity_poly.type
_entity_poly.pdbx_seq_one_letter_code
_entity_poly.pdbx_strand_id
1 'polypeptide(L)'
;MDDKTGLAVCTFQNNQNVNNYLFKLNSYNSVFQAELAAIQYAVNWAASNNHKINIFTDSLSSIMALKSAHSRSQFVNSTKQDLFAARSLVDLSWVKAHVGVPGNEWADQHAKLAISTGEELVIPAPLSYLNRKIKTYII
;
A
#
# COMPACT_ATOMS: atom_id res chain seq x y z
N MET A 1 -5.93 22.26 -0.01
CA MET A 1 -5.62 21.14 0.90
C MET A 1 -4.96 20.08 0.04
N ASP A 2 -3.80 19.62 0.47
CA ASP A 2 -2.96 18.69 -0.28
C ASP A 2 -3.66 17.34 -0.47
N ASP A 3 -4.41 17.21 -1.58
CA ASP A 3 -4.98 15.94 -2.06
C ASP A 3 -3.89 14.94 -2.53
N LYS A 4 -2.68 15.02 -1.96
CA LYS A 4 -1.56 14.18 -2.36
C LYS A 4 -1.47 13.02 -1.38
N THR A 5 -1.42 11.81 -1.93
CA THR A 5 -1.29 10.59 -1.16
C THR A 5 0.12 10.04 -1.38
N GLY A 6 0.84 9.77 -0.30
CA GLY A 6 2.11 9.06 -0.33
C GLY A 6 1.95 7.66 0.25
N LEU A 7 2.87 6.76 -0.10
CA LEU A 7 3.06 5.49 0.59
C LEU A 7 4.54 5.28 0.89
N ALA A 8 4.83 4.44 1.88
CA ALA A 8 6.18 4.00 2.17
C ALA A 8 6.23 2.52 2.50
N VAL A 9 7.34 1.88 2.14
CA VAL A 9 7.70 0.53 2.56
C VAL A 9 9.06 0.60 3.24
N CYS A 10 9.09 0.28 4.54
CA CYS A 10 10.29 0.33 5.37
C CYS A 10 10.68 -1.09 5.76
N THR A 11 11.90 -1.50 5.42
CA THR A 11 12.41 -2.83 5.76
C THR A 11 13.26 -2.77 7.03
N PHE A 12 13.11 -3.78 7.87
CA PHE A 12 13.85 -3.91 9.12
C PHE A 12 14.51 -5.28 9.21
N GLN A 13 15.76 -5.32 9.67
CA GLN A 13 16.50 -6.53 9.98
C GLN A 13 17.11 -6.37 11.36
N ASN A 14 16.93 -7.35 12.25
CA ASN A 14 17.40 -7.27 13.65
C ASN A 14 16.98 -5.97 14.36
N ASN A 15 15.74 -5.52 14.14
CA ASN A 15 15.17 -4.29 14.69
C ASN A 15 15.88 -2.99 14.25
N GLN A 16 16.72 -3.05 13.22
CA GLN A 16 17.36 -1.90 12.59
C GLN A 16 16.74 -1.67 11.21
N ASN A 17 16.50 -0.41 10.88
CA ASN A 17 16.03 -0.04 9.56
C ASN A 17 17.13 -0.30 8.52
N VAL A 18 16.77 -0.90 7.39
CA VAL A 18 17.72 -1.23 6.31
C VAL A 18 17.45 -0.38 5.09
N ASN A 19 16.21 -0.37 4.58
CA ASN A 19 15.81 0.40 3.41
C ASN A 19 14.46 1.08 3.64
N ASN A 20 14.24 2.23 3.00
CA ASN A 20 12.96 2.92 2.94
C ASN A 20 12.64 3.26 1.49
N TYR A 21 11.52 2.74 0.99
CA TYR A 21 11.01 3.02 -0.35
C TYR A 21 9.82 3.97 -0.22
N LEU A 22 9.93 5.16 -0.81
CA LEU A 22 8.93 6.23 -0.67
C LEU A 22 8.37 6.56 -2.03
N PHE A 23 7.04 6.51 -2.15
CA PHE A 23 6.36 6.81 -3.40
C PHE A 23 5.27 7.86 -3.21
N LYS A 24 5.19 8.80 -4.14
CA LYS A 24 4.07 9.73 -4.30
C LYS A 24 3.09 9.18 -5.32
N LEU A 25 1.81 9.20 -4.98
CA LEU A 25 0.71 8.84 -5.87
C LEU A 25 0.08 10.09 -6.48
N ASN A 26 -0.74 9.87 -7.49
CA ASN A 26 -1.54 10.93 -8.09
C ASN A 26 -2.63 11.41 -7.13
N SER A 27 -3.07 12.65 -7.30
CA SER A 27 -4.02 13.29 -6.38
C SER A 27 -5.43 12.68 -6.37
N TYR A 28 -5.74 11.84 -7.35
CA TYR A 28 -6.99 11.09 -7.38
C TYR A 28 -6.93 9.77 -6.62
N ASN A 29 -5.76 9.36 -6.12
CA ASN A 29 -5.59 8.12 -5.38
C ASN A 29 -5.93 8.30 -3.90
N SER A 30 -6.61 7.31 -3.34
CA SER A 30 -7.01 7.29 -1.94
C SER A 30 -5.94 6.68 -1.02
N VAL A 31 -6.02 7.00 0.28
CA VAL A 31 -5.21 6.34 1.32
C VAL A 31 -5.33 4.82 1.24
N PHE A 32 -6.54 4.27 1.05
CA PHE A 32 -6.73 2.84 0.85
C PHE A 32 -5.88 2.26 -0.30
N GLN A 33 -5.76 2.99 -1.41
CA GLN A 33 -4.92 2.54 -2.52
C GLN A 33 -3.43 2.65 -2.21
N ALA A 34 -3.00 3.66 -1.45
CA ALA A 34 -1.61 3.76 -0.96
C ALA A 34 -1.25 2.59 -0.07
N GLU A 35 -2.08 2.27 0.91
CA GLU A 35 -1.89 1.12 1.81
C GLU A 35 -1.82 -0.20 1.04
N LEU A 36 -2.73 -0.39 0.10
CA LEU A 36 -2.75 -1.59 -0.73
C LEU A 36 -1.53 -1.68 -1.67
N ALA A 37 -1.10 -0.54 -2.22
CA ALA A 37 0.11 -0.46 -3.05
C ALA A 37 1.38 -0.76 -2.24
N ALA A 38 1.46 -0.34 -0.98
CA ALA A 38 2.58 -0.65 -0.10
C ALA A 38 2.69 -2.16 0.14
N ILE A 39 1.55 -2.83 0.38
CA ILE A 39 1.50 -4.29 0.51
C ILE A 39 1.92 -4.96 -0.80
N GLN A 40 1.37 -4.54 -1.94
CA GLN A 40 1.71 -5.11 -3.24
C GLN A 40 3.21 -4.95 -3.55
N TYR A 41 3.78 -3.78 -3.24
CA TYR A 41 5.20 -3.53 -3.43
C TYR A 41 6.06 -4.48 -2.59
N ALA A 42 5.75 -4.63 -1.30
CA ALA A 42 6.48 -5.54 -0.42
C ALA A 42 6.37 -7.01 -0.86
N VAL A 43 5.19 -7.43 -1.34
CA VAL A 43 4.97 -8.76 -1.93
C VAL A 43 5.87 -8.98 -3.15
N ASN A 44 5.87 -8.04 -4.08
CA ASN A 44 6.66 -8.13 -5.30
C ASN A 44 8.16 -8.08 -5.00
N TRP A 45 8.58 -7.25 -4.04
CA TRP A 45 9.95 -7.21 -3.56
C TRP A 45 10.39 -8.58 -2.99
N ALA A 46 9.55 -9.22 -2.17
CA ALA A 46 9.84 -10.54 -1.61
C ALA A 46 9.98 -11.60 -2.72
N ALA A 47 9.08 -11.59 -3.69
CA ALA A 47 9.10 -12.51 -4.83
C ALA A 47 10.34 -12.30 -5.71
N SER A 48 10.65 -11.06 -6.08
CA SER A 48 11.81 -10.73 -6.93
C SER A 48 13.15 -11.06 -6.26
N ASN A 49 13.23 -10.93 -4.93
CA ASN A 49 14.45 -11.23 -4.19
C ASN A 49 14.48 -12.66 -3.65
N ASN A 50 13.39 -13.44 -3.78
CA ASN A 50 13.22 -14.76 -3.16
C ASN A 50 13.49 -14.77 -1.64
N HIS A 51 13.00 -13.74 -0.94
CA HIS A 51 13.17 -13.59 0.51
C HIS A 51 11.87 -13.86 1.25
N LYS A 52 11.95 -14.58 2.38
CA LYS A 52 10.81 -14.73 3.28
C LYS A 52 10.68 -13.52 4.19
N ILE A 53 9.52 -12.87 4.18
CA ILE A 53 9.22 -11.66 4.96
C ILE A 53 7.89 -11.76 5.70
N ASN A 54 7.72 -10.93 6.73
CA ASN A 54 6.43 -10.66 7.33
C ASN A 54 6.09 -9.18 7.10
N ILE A 55 4.95 -8.91 6.46
CA ILE A 55 4.44 -7.56 6.23
C ILE A 55 3.57 -7.16 7.41
N PHE A 56 3.92 -6.06 8.05
CA PHE A 56 3.08 -5.43 9.08
C PHE A 56 2.38 -4.21 8.47
N THR A 57 1.06 -4.16 8.61
CA THR A 57 0.25 -3.03 8.14
C THR A 57 -0.86 -2.74 9.15
N ASP A 58 -1.17 -1.47 9.37
CA ASP A 58 -2.31 -1.06 10.18
C ASP A 58 -3.62 -0.89 9.39
N SER A 59 -3.55 -1.00 8.06
CA SER A 59 -4.71 -0.93 7.17
C SER A 59 -5.54 -2.21 7.23
N LEU A 60 -6.44 -2.25 8.22
CA LEU A 60 -7.44 -3.30 8.33
C LEU A 60 -8.32 -3.38 7.07
N SER A 61 -8.59 -2.24 6.41
CA SER A 61 -9.31 -2.18 5.14
C SER A 61 -8.58 -2.93 4.02
N SER A 62 -7.27 -2.81 3.91
CA SER A 62 -6.48 -3.54 2.91
C SER A 62 -6.51 -5.03 3.18
N ILE A 63 -6.34 -5.44 4.44
CA ILE A 63 -6.41 -6.86 4.84
C ILE A 63 -7.80 -7.45 4.52
N MET A 64 -8.87 -6.75 4.87
CA MET A 64 -10.23 -7.20 4.58
C MET A 64 -10.49 -7.29 3.07
N ALA A 65 -10.01 -6.32 2.28
CA ALA A 65 -10.13 -6.34 0.83
C ALA A 65 -9.37 -7.53 0.21
N LEU A 66 -8.18 -7.86 0.73
CA LEU A 66 -7.38 -9.00 0.29
C LEU A 66 -7.98 -10.36 0.70
N LYS A 67 -8.69 -10.42 1.83
CA LYS A 67 -9.40 -11.63 2.29
C LYS A 67 -10.77 -11.85 1.62
N SER A 68 -11.34 -10.82 1.00
CA SER A 68 -12.67 -10.95 0.39
C SER A 68 -12.68 -11.99 -0.74
N ALA A 69 -13.79 -12.71 -0.93
CA ALA A 69 -13.91 -13.65 -2.06
C ALA A 69 -13.89 -12.93 -3.41
N HIS A 70 -14.56 -11.78 -3.49
CA HIS A 70 -14.68 -10.98 -4.72
C HIS A 70 -14.39 -9.50 -4.45
N SER A 71 -13.79 -8.84 -5.43
CA SER A 71 -13.62 -7.38 -5.45
C SER A 71 -13.92 -6.86 -6.85
N ARG A 72 -14.61 -5.72 -6.93
CA ARG A 72 -14.83 -4.98 -8.19
C ARG A 72 -13.59 -4.20 -8.63
N SER A 73 -12.60 -4.05 -7.74
CA SER A 73 -11.36 -3.34 -8.02
C SER A 73 -10.35 -4.29 -8.66
N GLN A 74 -9.95 -3.99 -9.90
CA GLN A 74 -8.87 -4.73 -10.58
C GLN A 74 -7.57 -4.66 -9.78
N PHE A 75 -7.26 -3.51 -9.16
CA PHE A 75 -6.06 -3.33 -8.35
C PHE A 75 -6.04 -4.24 -7.11
N VAL A 76 -7.19 -4.46 -6.48
CA VAL A 76 -7.31 -5.45 -5.39
C VAL A 76 -7.09 -6.86 -5.91
N ASN A 77 -7.68 -7.20 -7.07
CA ASN A 77 -7.56 -8.54 -7.63
C ASN A 77 -6.14 -8.85 -8.10
N SER A 78 -5.40 -7.89 -8.68
CA SER A 78 -3.98 -8.06 -9.02
C SER A 78 -3.14 -8.27 -7.77
N THR A 79 -3.35 -7.45 -6.73
CA THR A 79 -2.61 -7.61 -5.46
C THR A 79 -2.87 -8.98 -4.82
N LYS A 80 -4.09 -9.52 -4.92
CA LYS A 80 -4.41 -10.88 -4.46
C LYS A 80 -3.64 -11.94 -5.25
N GLN A 81 -3.52 -11.78 -6.57
CA GLN A 81 -2.77 -12.70 -7.42
C GLN A 81 -1.29 -12.70 -7.05
N ASP A 82 -0.69 -11.52 -6.89
CA ASP A 82 0.70 -11.36 -6.46
C ASP A 82 0.93 -12.03 -5.09
N LEU A 83 0.04 -11.75 -4.13
CA LEU A 83 0.12 -12.34 -2.79
C LEU A 83 -0.04 -13.87 -2.83
N PHE A 84 -0.93 -14.40 -3.67
CA PHE A 84 -1.09 -15.83 -3.84
C PHE A 84 0.12 -16.49 -4.49
N ALA A 85 0.77 -15.82 -5.44
CA ALA A 85 2.00 -16.29 -6.07
C ALA A 85 3.17 -16.32 -5.06
N ALA A 86 3.24 -15.33 -4.17
CA ALA A 86 4.27 -15.21 -3.14
C ALA A 86 3.89 -15.86 -1.80
N ARG A 87 2.85 -16.71 -1.74
CA ARG A 87 2.29 -17.24 -0.48
C ARG A 87 3.26 -18.04 0.40
N SER A 88 4.35 -18.56 -0.15
CA SER A 88 5.40 -19.25 0.61
C SER A 88 6.46 -18.31 1.18
N LEU A 89 6.50 -17.07 0.68
CA LEU A 89 7.49 -16.04 1.00
C LEU A 89 6.92 -14.96 1.91
N VAL A 90 5.61 -14.70 1.87
CA VAL A 90 5.01 -13.55 2.53
C VAL A 90 3.96 -13.98 3.55
N ASP A 91 4.18 -13.56 4.79
CA ASP A 91 3.14 -13.50 5.82
C ASP A 91 2.61 -12.06 5.93
N LEU A 92 1.31 -11.90 6.21
CA LEU A 92 0.65 -10.59 6.35
C LEU A 92 0.00 -10.46 7.74
N SER A 93 0.51 -9.52 8.53
CA SER A 93 0.14 -9.28 9.92
C SER A 93 -0.48 -7.90 10.10
N TRP A 94 -1.62 -7.84 10.80
CA TRP A 94 -2.21 -6.56 11.20
C TRP A 94 -1.52 -6.05 12.46
N VAL A 95 -1.20 -4.75 12.48
CA VAL A 95 -0.75 -4.04 13.69
C VAL A 95 -1.69 -2.89 13.98
N LYS A 96 -1.79 -2.50 15.24
CA LYS A 96 -2.65 -1.37 15.61
C LYS A 96 -1.92 -0.06 15.31
N ALA A 97 -2.59 0.85 14.61
CA ALA A 97 -2.10 2.22 14.40
C ALA A 97 -1.94 2.96 15.74
N HIS A 98 -0.91 3.81 15.82
CA HIS A 98 -0.73 4.82 16.88
C HIS A 98 -0.70 4.28 18.32
N VAL A 99 -0.10 3.10 18.53
CA VAL A 99 0.14 2.55 19.89
C VAL A 99 1.62 2.41 20.23
N GLY A 100 2.51 3.16 19.56
CA GLY A 100 3.95 3.10 19.86
C GLY A 100 4.67 1.93 19.20
N VAL A 101 4.13 1.32 18.13
CA VAL A 101 4.85 0.29 17.36
C VAL A 101 5.90 1.00 16.50
N PRO A 102 7.21 0.90 16.80
CA PRO A 102 8.21 1.78 16.19
C PRO A 102 8.27 1.64 14.66
N GLY A 103 8.13 0.41 14.14
CA GLY A 103 8.11 0.17 12.70
C GLY A 103 6.89 0.78 11.99
N ASN A 104 5.71 0.79 12.62
CA ASN A 104 4.51 1.39 12.04
C ASN A 104 4.62 2.92 12.03
N GLU A 105 5.05 3.51 13.14
CA GLU A 105 5.23 4.96 13.24
C GLU A 105 6.30 5.46 12.27
N TRP A 106 7.36 4.68 12.07
CA TRP A 106 8.37 4.96 11.07
C TRP A 106 7.80 4.93 9.64
N ALA A 107 7.00 3.93 9.30
CA ALA A 107 6.34 3.84 8.00
C ALA A 107 5.38 5.02 7.76
N ASP A 108 4.57 5.38 8.76
CA ASP A 108 3.63 6.53 8.70
C ASP A 108 4.37 7.85 8.45
N GLN A 109 5.49 8.07 9.13
CA GLN A 109 6.34 9.24 8.94
C GLN A 109 6.89 9.28 7.51
N HIS A 110 7.37 8.16 6.99
CA HIS A 110 7.91 8.09 5.64
C HIS A 110 6.83 8.23 4.56
N ALA A 111 5.61 7.73 4.79
CA ALA A 111 4.49 7.92 3.88
C ALA A 111 4.09 9.40 3.76
N LYS A 112 4.17 10.17 4.86
CA LYS A 112 3.98 11.63 4.85
C LYS A 112 5.12 12.35 4.11
N LEU A 113 6.36 11.93 4.33
CA LEU A 113 7.51 12.49 3.60
C LEU A 113 7.42 12.21 2.09
N ALA A 114 6.94 11.02 1.72
CA ALA A 114 6.82 10.58 0.33
C ALA A 114 5.97 11.52 -0.52
N ILE A 115 4.99 12.23 0.06
CA ILE A 115 4.19 13.25 -0.64
C ILE A 115 5.08 14.32 -1.31
N SER A 116 6.21 14.65 -0.69
CA SER A 116 7.13 15.69 -1.14
C SER A 116 8.38 15.13 -1.83
N THR A 117 8.94 14.04 -1.31
CA THR A 117 10.26 13.52 -1.74
C THR A 117 10.19 12.17 -2.43
N GLY A 118 9.02 11.53 -2.47
CA GLY A 118 8.85 10.19 -3.02
C GLY A 118 8.95 10.15 -4.54
N GLU A 119 9.37 9.00 -5.05
CA GLU A 119 9.33 8.69 -6.48
C GLU A 119 7.89 8.58 -6.96
N GLU A 120 7.62 8.96 -8.21
CA GLU A 120 6.26 8.87 -8.73
C GLU A 120 5.87 7.42 -8.99
N LEU A 121 4.80 6.97 -8.35
CA LEU A 121 4.20 5.67 -8.61
C LEU A 121 2.80 5.85 -9.20
N VAL A 122 2.65 5.40 -10.44
CA VAL A 122 1.37 5.48 -11.14
C VAL A 122 0.56 4.22 -10.87
N ILE A 123 -0.57 4.38 -10.18
CA ILE A 123 -1.57 3.32 -10.00
C ILE A 123 -2.92 3.76 -10.58
N PRO A 124 -3.80 2.82 -10.97
CA PRO A 124 -5.08 3.15 -11.56
C PRO A 124 -5.95 4.06 -10.68
N ALA A 125 -6.72 4.96 -11.30
CA ALA A 125 -7.69 5.77 -10.57
C ALA A 125 -8.77 4.88 -9.93
N PRO A 126 -9.25 5.22 -8.72
CA PRO A 126 -10.32 4.46 -8.10
C PRO A 126 -11.62 4.67 -8.87
N LEU A 127 -12.45 3.63 -8.96
CA LEU A 127 -13.71 3.68 -9.71
C LEU A 127 -14.66 4.77 -9.20
N SER A 128 -14.62 5.06 -7.89
CA SER A 128 -15.37 6.15 -7.28
C SER A 128 -15.00 7.53 -7.84
N TYR A 129 -13.70 7.76 -8.12
CA TYR A 129 -13.22 8.99 -8.73
C TYR A 129 -13.70 9.12 -10.18
N LEU A 130 -13.61 8.04 -10.96
CA LEU A 130 -14.09 8.02 -12.35
C LEU A 130 -15.60 8.29 -12.43
N ASN A 131 -16.40 7.61 -11.59
CA ASN A 131 -17.85 7.81 -11.54
C ASN A 131 -18.21 9.25 -11.16
N ARG A 132 -17.48 9.86 -10.21
CA ARG A 132 -17.67 11.26 -9.83
C ARG A 132 -17.37 12.19 -11.00
N LYS A 133 -16.26 11.98 -11.72
CA LYS A 133 -15.90 12.79 -12.90
C LYS A 133 -16.95 12.67 -14.01
N ILE A 134 -17.40 11.47 -14.34
CA ILE A 134 -18.41 11.25 -15.39
C ILE A 134 -19.70 12.00 -15.07
N LYS A 135 -20.17 11.96 -13.82
CA LYS A 135 -21.35 12.72 -13.38
C LYS A 135 -21.22 14.22 -13.58
N THR A 136 -20.01 14.78 -13.54
CA THR A 136 -19.78 16.20 -13.83
C THR A 136 -19.99 16.57 -15.30
N TYR A 137 -19.90 15.60 -16.23
CA TYR A 137 -20.04 15.83 -17.68
C TYR A 137 -21.43 15.50 -18.24
N ILE A 138 -22.29 14.83 -17.47
CA ILE A 138 -23.66 14.47 -17.90
C ILE A 138 -24.66 15.45 -17.27
N ILE A 139 -24.45 16.75 -17.50
CA ILE A 139 -25.43 17.80 -17.17
C ILE A 139 -26.49 17.83 -18.27
#